data_AF-Q874E2-F1
#
_entry.id   AF-Q874E2-F1
#
_cell.length_a   1.000
_cell.length_b   1.000
_cell.length_c   1.000
_cell.angle_alpha   90.00
_cell.angle_beta   90.00
_cell.angle_gamma   90.00
#
_symmetry.space_group_name_H-M   'P 1'
#
loop_
_entity.id
_entity.type
_entity.pdbx_description
1 polymer ?
#
loop_
_entity_poly.entity_id
_entity_poly.type
_entity_poly.pdbx_seq_one_letter_code
_entity_poly.pdbx_strand_id
1 'polypeptide(L)'
;MASAIKYSGATYGVIVTKKNQETPFLRTIGSQHNIHTLNNMPISDDICPAQLIRHVLHTGETVNKAHDHIGFANKFENEYFQTTDKKYSVVCLPLKSSLGLFGALYLEGSDGDFGHEDLFNERKCDLLQLFCTQAAVALGKERLLLQMELAKMAAEDATDEKASFLANMSHEIRTPFNSLLSFAIFLLDTKLDSTQREYVEAIQSSAMITLNIIDGILAFSKVRMDP
;
A
#
# COMPACT_ATOMS: atom_id res chain seq x y z
N MET A 1 16.20 11.56 -7.75
CA MET A 1 17.68 11.51 -7.69
C MET A 1 18.34 12.57 -8.57
N ALA A 2 18.19 12.50 -9.90
CA ALA A 2 18.81 13.44 -10.84
C ALA A 2 18.60 14.92 -10.48
N SER A 3 17.34 15.30 -10.24
CA SER A 3 16.99 16.67 -9.87
C SER A 3 17.60 17.10 -8.55
N ALA A 4 17.73 16.18 -7.57
CA ALA A 4 18.33 16.47 -6.27
C ALA A 4 19.83 16.73 -6.39
N ILE A 5 20.56 15.87 -7.11
CA ILE A 5 22.01 16.05 -7.38
C ILE A 5 22.26 17.34 -8.16
N LYS A 6 21.51 17.56 -9.26
CA LYS A 6 21.68 18.74 -10.12
C LYS A 6 21.41 20.04 -9.37
N TYR A 7 20.39 20.05 -8.51
CA TYR A 7 20.01 21.25 -7.77
C TYR A 7 20.93 21.55 -6.58
N SER A 8 21.33 20.51 -5.83
CA SER A 8 22.22 20.72 -4.68
C SER A 8 23.64 21.09 -5.10
N GLY A 9 24.10 20.57 -6.24
CA GLY A 9 25.51 20.58 -6.63
C GLY A 9 26.30 19.40 -6.04
N ALA A 10 25.62 18.43 -5.43
CA ALA A 10 26.24 17.22 -4.90
C ALA A 10 27.04 16.49 -6.00
N THR A 11 28.12 15.84 -5.61
CA THR A 11 28.91 14.99 -6.51
C THR A 11 28.36 13.56 -6.51
N TYR A 12 27.79 13.14 -5.39
CA TYR A 12 27.25 11.81 -5.19
C TYR A 12 26.00 11.83 -4.31
N GLY A 13 25.18 10.78 -4.44
CA GLY A 13 24.15 10.52 -3.48
C GLY A 13 23.52 9.14 -3.61
N VAL A 14 22.69 8.84 -2.63
CA VAL A 14 22.06 7.55 -2.43
C VAL A 14 20.62 7.72 -1.98
N ILE A 15 19.71 6.95 -2.55
CA ILE A 15 18.34 6.78 -2.05
C ILE A 15 18.24 5.42 -1.40
N VAL A 16 17.90 5.43 -0.12
CA VAL A 16 17.55 4.26 0.65
C VAL A 16 16.04 4.24 0.84
N THR A 17 15.44 3.07 0.63
CA THR A 17 14.01 2.87 0.91
C THR A 17 13.82 1.78 1.94
N LYS A 18 12.74 1.90 2.71
CA LYS A 18 12.32 0.92 3.70
C LYS A 18 10.92 0.44 3.35
N LYS A 19 10.76 -0.86 3.09
CA LYS A 19 9.46 -1.51 2.98
C LYS A 19 9.06 -2.05 4.36
N ASN A 20 8.05 -1.47 5.00
CA ASN A 20 7.49 -1.97 6.28
C ASN A 20 8.53 -2.48 7.30
N GLN A 21 8.32 -3.67 7.87
CA GLN A 21 9.16 -4.33 8.87
C GLN A 21 10.45 -4.92 8.27
N GLU A 22 10.73 -4.70 6.98
CA GLU A 22 11.96 -5.17 6.35
C GLU A 22 13.13 -4.24 6.66
N THR A 23 14.32 -4.79 6.51
CA THR A 23 15.56 -4.04 6.60
C THR A 23 15.63 -3.00 5.47
N PRO A 24 16.11 -1.77 5.76
CA PRO A 24 16.24 -0.75 4.74
C PRO A 24 17.30 -1.16 3.71
N PHE A 25 17.07 -0.81 2.45
CA PHE A 25 17.91 -1.21 1.32
C PHE A 25 18.18 -0.03 0.37
N LEU A 26 19.33 -0.09 -0.29
CA LEU A 26 19.75 0.84 -1.33
C LEU A 26 18.91 0.61 -2.59
N ARG A 27 18.23 1.67 -3.04
CA ARG A 27 17.38 1.65 -4.24
C ARG A 27 18.03 2.35 -5.41
N THR A 28 18.75 3.43 -5.16
CA THR A 28 19.40 4.20 -6.22
C THR A 28 20.69 4.79 -5.69
N ILE A 29 21.74 4.75 -6.50
CA ILE A 29 22.97 5.49 -6.29
C ILE A 29 23.23 6.34 -7.54
N GLY A 30 23.91 7.46 -7.39
CA GLY A 30 24.25 8.25 -8.56
C GLY A 30 25.22 9.37 -8.29
N SER A 31 25.88 9.79 -9.36
CA SER A 31 26.69 10.99 -9.45
C SER A 31 26.02 12.00 -10.40
N GLN A 32 26.67 13.13 -10.65
CA GLN A 32 26.16 14.16 -11.58
C GLN A 32 25.88 13.65 -13.00
N HIS A 33 26.59 12.60 -13.43
CA HIS A 33 26.52 12.10 -14.81
C HIS A 33 25.79 10.76 -14.94
N ASN A 34 25.82 9.92 -13.89
CA ASN A 34 25.32 8.56 -13.96
C ASN A 34 24.41 8.24 -12.76
N ILE A 35 23.25 7.66 -13.03
CA ILE A 35 22.30 7.21 -12.00
C ILE A 35 22.01 5.73 -12.24
N HIS A 36 22.19 4.93 -11.20
CA HIS A 36 21.95 3.49 -11.23
C HIS A 36 20.88 3.12 -10.23
N THR A 37 19.81 2.49 -10.72
CA THR A 37 18.80 1.85 -9.87
C THR A 37 19.29 0.44 -9.51
N LEU A 38 19.23 0.11 -8.23
CA LEU A 38 19.74 -1.15 -7.68
C LEU A 38 18.57 -2.08 -7.31
N ASN A 39 18.83 -3.38 -7.33
CA ASN A 39 17.88 -4.44 -6.95
C ASN A 39 17.89 -4.67 -5.42
N ASN A 40 17.55 -3.64 -4.65
CA ASN A 40 17.41 -3.71 -3.18
C ASN A 40 18.66 -4.23 -2.45
N MET A 41 19.82 -3.63 -2.71
CA MET A 41 21.09 -4.02 -2.09
C MET A 41 21.11 -3.61 -0.60
N PRO A 42 21.70 -4.40 0.31
CA PRO A 42 21.85 -3.99 1.71
C PRO A 42 22.71 -2.72 1.82
N ILE A 43 22.46 -1.93 2.86
CA ILE A 43 23.28 -0.76 3.18
C ILE A 43 24.68 -1.24 3.60
N SER A 44 25.71 -0.82 2.88
CA SER A 44 27.13 -1.01 3.22
C SER A 44 27.82 0.34 3.42
N ASP A 45 28.71 0.40 4.40
CA ASP A 45 29.59 1.55 4.61
C ASP A 45 30.57 1.76 3.45
N ASP A 46 30.73 0.81 2.52
CA ASP A 46 31.51 1.03 1.29
C ASP A 46 30.82 1.98 0.30
N ILE A 47 29.49 2.15 0.42
CA ILE A 47 28.66 2.86 -0.56
C ILE A 47 28.09 4.16 0.03
N CYS A 48 27.80 4.16 1.33
CA CYS A 48 27.19 5.28 2.04
C CYS A 48 27.30 5.09 3.56
N PRO A 49 27.25 6.17 4.36
CA PRO A 49 27.41 6.08 5.81
C PRO A 49 26.18 5.43 6.46
N ALA A 50 26.29 4.15 6.82
CA ALA A 50 25.16 3.34 7.26
C ALA A 50 24.57 3.85 8.58
N GLN A 51 25.42 4.30 9.51
CA GLN A 51 24.98 4.83 10.81
C GLN A 51 24.16 6.11 10.66
N LEU A 52 24.59 7.04 9.80
CA LEU A 52 23.88 8.28 9.50
C LEU A 52 22.49 7.99 8.89
N ILE A 53 22.45 7.13 7.87
CA ILE A 53 21.20 6.76 7.21
C ILE A 53 20.25 6.08 8.19
N ARG A 54 20.75 5.12 8.99
CA ARG A 54 19.94 4.46 10.01
C ARG A 54 19.42 5.47 11.02
N HIS A 55 20.22 6.43 11.46
CA HIS A 55 19.75 7.47 12.37
C HIS A 55 18.55 8.24 11.79
N VAL A 56 18.68 8.75 10.56
CA VAL A 56 17.57 9.46 9.88
C VAL A 56 16.34 8.57 9.69
N LEU A 57 16.54 7.28 9.41
CA LEU A 57 15.44 6.30 9.29
C LEU A 57 14.76 5.97 10.63
N HIS A 58 15.39 6.26 11.77
CA HIS A 58 14.80 6.06 13.10
C HIS A 58 14.20 7.35 13.65
N THR A 59 14.87 8.49 13.50
CA THR A 59 14.42 9.78 14.04
C THR A 59 13.46 10.51 13.10
N GLY A 60 13.58 10.31 11.79
CA GLY A 60 12.86 11.09 10.80
C GLY A 60 13.30 12.55 10.76
N GLU A 61 14.48 12.87 11.27
CA GLU A 61 15.08 14.22 11.30
C GLU A 61 16.14 14.35 10.21
N THR A 62 16.25 15.54 9.63
CA THR A 62 17.29 15.85 8.65
C THR A 62 18.61 16.05 9.38
N VAL A 63 19.68 15.42 8.89
CA VAL A 63 21.05 15.66 9.39
C VAL A 63 21.82 16.41 8.32
N ASN A 64 22.34 17.59 8.66
CA ASN A 64 23.19 18.40 7.80
C ASN A 64 24.51 18.70 8.54
N LYS A 65 25.63 18.25 7.97
CA LYS A 65 26.96 18.44 8.56
C LYS A 65 27.31 19.94 8.71
N ALA A 66 26.88 20.79 7.77
CA ALA A 66 27.19 22.21 7.81
C ALA A 66 26.48 22.96 8.95
N HIS A 67 25.33 22.46 9.38
CA HIS A 67 24.55 23.07 10.45
C HIS A 67 25.08 22.69 11.85
N ASP A 68 25.55 21.45 12.03
CA ASP A 68 26.08 20.96 13.32
C ASP A 68 27.36 20.13 13.11
N HIS A 69 28.47 20.83 12.89
CA HIS A 69 29.76 20.18 12.66
C HIS A 69 30.21 19.30 13.84
N ILE A 70 30.03 19.79 15.08
CA ILE A 70 30.53 19.11 16.29
C ILE A 70 29.67 17.88 16.62
N GLY A 71 28.34 18.03 16.60
CA GLY A 71 27.44 16.91 16.84
C GLY A 71 27.50 15.86 15.74
N PHE A 72 27.72 16.28 14.49
CA PHE A 72 27.97 15.36 13.39
C PHE A 72 29.25 14.55 13.61
N ALA A 73 30.37 15.21 13.90
CA ALA A 73 31.66 14.57 14.14
C ALA A 73 31.57 13.51 15.26
N ASN A 74 30.96 13.88 16.39
CA ASN A 74 30.83 12.98 17.53
C ASN A 74 29.93 11.76 17.28
N LYS A 75 28.94 11.85 16.39
CA LYS A 75 27.90 10.82 16.22
C LYS A 75 28.07 9.98 14.96
N PHE A 76 28.65 10.53 13.89
CA PHE A 76 28.59 9.92 12.56
C PHE A 76 29.94 9.80 11.87
N GLU A 77 31.00 10.45 12.39
CA GLU A 77 32.33 10.35 11.79
C GLU A 77 32.89 8.93 11.90
N ASN A 78 33.31 8.37 10.77
CA ASN A 78 33.80 7.00 10.64
C ASN A 78 34.78 6.90 9.45
N GLU A 79 35.25 5.69 9.15
CA GLU A 79 36.20 5.42 8.07
C GLU A 79 35.71 5.88 6.68
N TYR A 80 34.40 5.83 6.42
CA TYR A 80 33.79 6.35 5.19
C TYR A 80 34.11 7.84 4.97
N PHE A 81 34.07 8.64 6.03
CA PHE A 81 34.39 10.07 5.93
C PHE A 81 35.90 10.38 5.97
N GLN A 82 36.74 9.45 6.42
CA GLN A 82 38.20 9.64 6.52
C GLN A 82 38.94 9.34 5.21
N THR A 83 38.40 8.44 4.39
CA THR A 83 38.92 8.13 3.05
C THR A 83 38.65 9.24 2.03
N THR A 84 37.72 10.13 2.35
CA THR A 84 37.21 11.18 1.49
C THR A 84 37.84 12.49 1.98
N ASP A 85 38.78 13.06 1.22
CA ASP A 85 39.56 14.33 1.45
C ASP A 85 38.93 15.43 2.36
N LYS A 86 39.72 16.30 2.99
CA LYS A 86 39.29 17.05 4.20
C LYS A 86 38.13 18.09 4.09
N LYS A 87 37.42 18.24 2.96
CA LYS A 87 36.33 19.22 2.78
C LYS A 87 35.13 18.65 2.01
N TYR A 88 34.31 17.86 2.70
CA TYR A 88 33.00 17.42 2.19
C TYR A 88 31.84 18.00 2.98
N SER A 89 30.87 18.50 2.22
CA SER A 89 29.54 18.86 2.66
C SER A 89 28.64 17.63 2.52
N VAL A 90 27.76 17.40 3.51
CA VAL A 90 26.92 16.19 3.60
C VAL A 90 25.55 16.54 4.16
N VAL A 91 24.50 16.00 3.52
CA VAL A 91 23.13 16.07 4.04
C VAL A 91 22.40 14.74 3.87
N CYS A 92 21.62 14.36 4.86
CA CYS A 92 20.73 13.21 4.83
C CYS A 92 19.31 13.65 5.20
N LEU A 93 18.37 13.43 4.28
CA LEU A 93 16.99 13.91 4.35
C LEU A 93 16.02 12.73 4.42
N PRO A 94 15.03 12.74 5.33
CA PRO A 94 14.04 11.68 5.40
C PRO A 94 13.04 11.80 4.24
N LEU A 95 12.72 10.66 3.60
CA LEU A 95 11.57 10.52 2.70
C LEU A 95 10.33 10.26 3.56
N LYS A 96 9.79 11.30 4.19
CA LYS A 96 8.61 11.22 5.06
C LYS A 96 7.42 11.99 4.51
N SER A 97 6.23 11.47 4.76
CA SER A 97 4.95 12.15 4.53
C SER A 97 4.00 11.85 5.69
N SER A 98 2.76 12.34 5.62
CA SER A 98 1.70 11.98 6.58
C SER A 98 1.40 10.48 6.63
N LEU A 99 1.76 9.74 5.57
CA LEU A 99 1.58 8.29 5.47
C LEU A 99 2.72 7.49 6.13
N GLY A 100 3.79 8.17 6.58
CA GLY A 100 4.91 7.55 7.28
C GLY A 100 6.27 7.87 6.67
N LEU A 101 7.28 7.13 7.13
CA LEU A 101 8.68 7.25 6.70
C LEU A 101 9.02 6.11 5.74
N PHE A 102 9.36 6.46 4.50
CA PHE A 102 9.55 5.52 3.40
C PHE A 102 11.02 5.27 3.05
N GLY A 103 11.93 6.09 3.59
CA GLY A 103 13.33 6.04 3.21
C GLY A 103 14.11 7.28 3.61
N ALA A 104 15.30 7.41 3.04
CA ALA A 104 16.17 8.58 3.20
C ALA A 104 16.91 8.87 1.88
N LEU A 105 17.17 10.15 1.64
CA LEU A 105 18.04 10.66 0.58
C LEU A 105 19.33 11.16 1.21
N TYR A 106 20.43 10.52 0.86
CA TYR A 106 21.78 10.93 1.22
C TYR A 106 22.43 11.67 0.05
N LEU A 107 23.09 12.79 0.32
CA LEU A 107 23.85 13.57 -0.66
C LEU A 107 25.17 14.02 -0.06
N GLU A 108 26.23 13.95 -0.85
CA GLU A 108 27.56 14.45 -0.50
C GLU A 108 28.19 15.20 -1.68
N GLY A 109 29.07 16.14 -1.35
CA GLY A 109 29.82 16.93 -2.33
C GLY A 109 31.07 17.52 -1.71
N SER A 110 32.11 17.71 -2.53
CA SER A 110 33.31 18.42 -2.09
C SER A 110 33.10 19.93 -2.22
N ASP A 111 33.48 20.68 -1.18
CA ASP A 111 33.57 22.13 -1.28
C ASP A 111 34.72 22.47 -2.24
N GLY A 112 34.43 23.16 -3.34
CA GLY A 112 35.45 23.56 -4.32
C GLY A 112 36.54 24.45 -3.72
N ASP A 113 37.67 24.56 -4.41
CA ASP A 113 38.87 25.34 -3.99
C ASP A 113 38.60 26.82 -3.68
N PHE A 114 37.45 27.36 -4.08
CA PHE A 114 37.02 28.73 -3.86
C PHE A 114 35.88 28.79 -2.84
N GLY A 115 36.24 28.71 -1.56
CA GLY A 115 35.51 29.26 -0.40
C GLY A 115 33.98 29.11 -0.34
N HIS A 116 33.51 28.26 0.57
CA HIS A 116 32.30 28.46 1.38
C HIS A 116 30.99 28.83 0.65
N GLU A 117 30.71 28.30 -0.53
CA GLU A 117 29.30 28.05 -0.86
C GLU A 117 28.89 26.73 -0.24
N ASP A 118 28.32 26.81 0.97
CA ASP A 118 27.72 25.67 1.65
C ASP A 118 26.76 24.96 0.70
N LEU A 119 27.22 23.82 0.16
CA LEU A 119 26.51 23.01 -0.85
C LEU A 119 25.08 22.68 -0.38
N PHE A 120 24.90 22.60 0.93
CA PHE A 120 23.64 22.32 1.60
C PHE A 120 23.23 23.45 2.54
N ASN A 121 23.27 24.70 2.07
CA ASN A 121 22.68 25.82 2.79
C ASN A 121 21.15 25.64 3.00
N GLU A 122 20.58 26.44 3.92
CA GLU A 122 19.17 26.34 4.33
C GLU A 122 18.20 26.38 3.14
N ARG A 123 18.35 27.32 2.20
CA ARG A 123 17.46 27.44 1.03
C ARG A 123 17.49 26.20 0.15
N LYS A 124 18.68 25.62 -0.06
CA LYS A 124 18.82 24.38 -0.83
C LYS A 124 18.20 23.20 -0.08
N CYS A 125 18.43 23.11 1.23
CA CYS A 125 17.83 22.10 2.10
C CYS A 125 16.31 22.15 2.10
N ASP A 126 15.69 23.33 2.16
CA ASP A 126 14.23 23.47 2.13
C ASP A 126 13.62 22.90 0.84
N LEU A 127 14.22 23.18 -0.31
CA LEU A 127 13.73 22.63 -1.58
C LEU A 127 13.99 21.11 -1.67
N LEU A 128 15.13 20.64 -1.20
CA LEU A 128 15.43 19.21 -1.14
C LEU A 128 14.44 18.48 -0.22
N GLN A 129 14.05 19.07 0.90
CA GLN A 129 13.00 18.55 1.79
C GLN A 129 11.66 18.49 1.07
N LEU A 130 11.31 19.51 0.27
CA LEU A 130 10.10 19.48 -0.54
C LEU A 130 10.13 18.33 -1.56
N PHE A 131 11.24 18.12 -2.26
CA PHE A 131 11.39 16.99 -3.17
C PHE A 131 11.28 15.65 -2.45
N CYS A 132 11.88 15.52 -1.27
CA CYS A 132 11.79 14.32 -0.43
C CYS A 132 10.35 14.05 0.00
N THR A 133 9.63 15.09 0.42
CA THR A 133 8.22 15.00 0.84
C THR A 133 7.33 14.59 -0.34
N GLN A 134 7.50 15.21 -1.51
CA GLN A 134 6.74 14.85 -2.72
C GLN A 134 7.01 13.41 -3.16
N ALA A 135 8.27 12.97 -3.14
CA ALA A 135 8.63 11.59 -3.40
C ALA A 135 7.98 10.63 -2.39
N ALA A 136 7.97 10.98 -1.10
CA ALA A 136 7.35 10.18 -0.05
C ALA A 136 5.82 10.10 -0.21
N VAL A 137 5.15 11.18 -0.61
CA VAL A 137 3.71 11.18 -0.93
C VAL A 137 3.41 10.25 -2.10
N ALA A 138 4.21 10.30 -3.18
CA ALA A 138 4.04 9.42 -4.33
C ALA A 138 4.19 7.93 -3.96
N LEU A 139 5.23 7.59 -3.19
CA LEU A 139 5.48 6.23 -2.69
C LEU A 139 4.34 5.73 -1.79
N GLY A 140 3.83 6.59 -0.90
CA GLY A 140 2.70 6.25 -0.05
C GLY A 140 1.40 6.05 -0.83
N LYS A 141 1.15 6.87 -1.86
CA LYS A 141 -0.04 6.79 -2.71
C LYS A 141 -0.10 5.47 -3.48
N GLU A 142 1.00 5.07 -4.11
CA GLU A 142 1.06 3.80 -4.87
C GLU A 142 0.69 2.61 -3.98
N ARG A 143 1.24 2.58 -2.76
CA ARG A 143 0.91 1.54 -1.78
C ARG A 143 -0.56 1.54 -1.38
N LEU A 144 -1.13 2.71 -1.12
CA LEU A 144 -2.54 2.81 -0.72
C LEU A 144 -3.46 2.31 -1.86
N LEU A 145 -3.15 2.66 -3.10
CA LEU A 145 -3.91 2.19 -4.26
C LEU A 145 -3.90 0.66 -4.37
N LEU A 146 -2.73 0.02 -4.21
CA LEU A 146 -2.63 -1.44 -4.22
C LEU A 146 -3.45 -2.08 -3.09
N GLN A 147 -3.43 -1.50 -1.89
CA GLN A 147 -4.24 -2.01 -0.77
C GLN A 147 -5.74 -1.86 -1.03
N MET A 148 -6.16 -0.75 -1.63
CA MET A 148 -7.56 -0.53 -2.01
C MET A 148 -8.01 -1.51 -3.09
N GLU A 149 -7.17 -1.79 -4.08
CA GLU A 149 -7.46 -2.74 -5.15
C GLU A 149 -7.60 -4.17 -4.61
N LEU A 150 -6.68 -4.61 -3.75
CA LEU A 150 -6.77 -5.92 -3.10
C LEU A 150 -8.02 -6.05 -2.21
N ALA A 151 -8.33 -5.01 -1.44
CA ALA A 151 -9.53 -5.00 -0.60
C ALA A 151 -10.82 -5.02 -1.43
N LYS A 152 -10.82 -4.33 -2.58
CA LYS A 152 -11.94 -4.34 -3.52
C LYS A 152 -12.13 -5.73 -4.11
N MET A 153 -11.07 -6.36 -4.63
CA MET A 153 -11.13 -7.71 -5.18
C MET A 153 -11.67 -8.72 -4.16
N ALA A 154 -11.18 -8.69 -2.93
CA ALA A 154 -11.67 -9.58 -1.87
C ALA A 154 -13.15 -9.37 -1.54
N ALA A 155 -13.65 -8.13 -1.64
CA ALA A 155 -15.06 -7.82 -1.43
C ALA A 155 -15.93 -8.29 -2.61
N GLU A 156 -15.43 -8.16 -3.84
CA GLU A 156 -16.09 -8.66 -5.05
C GLU A 156 -16.17 -10.20 -5.03
N ASP A 157 -15.08 -10.90 -4.75
CA ASP A 157 -15.04 -12.36 -4.64
C ASP A 157 -16.06 -12.88 -3.59
N ALA A 158 -16.08 -12.27 -2.40
CA ALA A 158 -17.03 -12.65 -1.35
C ALA A 158 -18.49 -12.40 -1.75
N THR A 159 -18.72 -11.41 -2.61
CA THR A 159 -20.05 -11.06 -3.11
C THR A 159 -20.52 -12.08 -4.16
N ASP A 160 -19.63 -12.49 -5.06
CA ASP A 160 -19.89 -13.50 -6.08
C ASP A 160 -20.14 -14.90 -5.47
N GLU A 161 -19.33 -15.31 -4.49
CA GLU A 161 -19.53 -16.55 -3.76
C GLU A 161 -20.91 -16.60 -3.09
N LYS A 162 -21.33 -15.47 -2.49
CA LYS A 162 -22.65 -15.36 -1.85
C LYS A 162 -23.79 -15.45 -2.86
N ALA A 163 -23.66 -14.85 -4.04
CA ALA A 163 -24.66 -14.96 -5.11
C ALA A 163 -24.79 -16.40 -5.61
N SER A 164 -23.65 -17.05 -5.89
CA SER A 164 -23.60 -18.44 -6.34
C SER A 164 -24.24 -19.37 -5.32
N PHE A 165 -23.91 -19.20 -4.03
CA PHE A 165 -24.53 -19.97 -2.95
C PHE A 165 -26.06 -19.79 -2.91
N LEU A 166 -26.57 -18.56 -2.95
CA LEU A 166 -28.01 -18.30 -2.90
C LEU A 166 -28.75 -18.83 -4.14
N ALA A 167 -28.15 -18.73 -5.32
CA ALA A 167 -28.69 -19.30 -6.55
C ALA A 167 -28.80 -20.83 -6.48
N ASN A 168 -27.74 -21.50 -6.03
CA ASN A 168 -27.71 -22.95 -5.88
C ASN A 168 -28.73 -23.43 -4.84
N MET A 169 -28.76 -22.78 -3.67
CA MET A 169 -29.74 -23.11 -2.62
C MET A 169 -31.18 -22.93 -3.09
N SER A 170 -31.48 -21.90 -3.90
CA SER A 170 -32.83 -21.73 -4.46
C SER A 170 -33.22 -22.88 -5.38
N HIS A 171 -32.31 -23.34 -6.26
CA HIS A 171 -32.58 -24.50 -7.12
C HIS A 171 -32.83 -25.78 -6.31
N GLU A 172 -32.04 -25.99 -5.25
CA GLU A 172 -32.21 -27.13 -4.36
C GLU A 172 -33.49 -27.09 -3.52
N ILE A 173 -33.98 -25.91 -3.13
CA ILE A 173 -35.26 -25.76 -2.42
C ILE A 173 -36.46 -25.86 -3.38
N ARG A 174 -36.34 -25.31 -4.60
CA ARG A 174 -37.44 -25.32 -5.59
C ARG A 174 -37.83 -26.75 -5.99
N THR A 175 -36.88 -27.66 -6.10
CA THR A 175 -37.11 -29.05 -6.52
C THR A 175 -38.06 -29.83 -5.58
N PRO A 176 -37.82 -29.92 -4.25
CA PRO A 176 -38.74 -30.56 -3.32
C PRO A 176 -40.07 -29.81 -3.18
N PHE A 177 -40.08 -28.47 -3.21
CA PHE A 177 -41.32 -27.68 -3.13
C PHE A 177 -42.22 -27.88 -4.37
N ASN A 178 -41.65 -27.94 -5.56
CA ASN A 178 -42.40 -28.27 -6.78
C ASN A 178 -42.98 -29.69 -6.73
N SER A 179 -42.23 -30.64 -6.17
CA SER A 179 -42.72 -31.99 -5.94
C SER A 179 -43.90 -32.00 -4.95
N LEU A 180 -43.77 -31.27 -3.85
CA LEU A 180 -44.79 -31.14 -2.81
C LEU A 180 -46.07 -30.47 -3.35
N LEU A 181 -45.93 -29.41 -4.15
CA LEU A 181 -47.04 -28.75 -4.84
C LEU A 181 -47.73 -29.70 -5.81
N SER A 182 -46.97 -30.48 -6.58
CA SER A 182 -47.51 -31.46 -7.53
C SER A 182 -48.30 -32.56 -6.80
N PHE A 183 -47.79 -33.06 -5.68
CA PHE A 183 -48.52 -34.04 -4.87
C PHE A 183 -49.78 -33.46 -4.24
N ALA A 184 -49.75 -32.21 -3.78
CA ALA A 184 -50.95 -31.53 -3.29
C ALA A 184 -52.01 -31.40 -4.40
N ILE A 185 -51.62 -31.02 -5.61
CA ILE A 185 -52.52 -30.96 -6.78
C ILE A 185 -53.11 -32.34 -7.08
N PHE A 186 -52.28 -33.38 -7.16
CA PHE A 186 -52.76 -34.74 -7.44
C PHE A 186 -53.67 -35.28 -6.34
N LEU A 187 -53.41 -34.95 -5.06
CA LEU A 187 -54.30 -35.34 -3.95
C LEU A 187 -55.65 -34.64 -4.03
N LEU A 188 -55.70 -33.38 -4.46
CA LEU A 188 -56.96 -32.64 -4.63
C LEU A 188 -57.89 -33.23 -5.70
N ASP A 189 -57.32 -33.98 -6.65
CA ASP A 189 -58.04 -34.74 -7.69
C ASP A 189 -58.56 -36.10 -7.19
N THR A 190 -58.24 -36.50 -5.95
CA THR A 190 -58.74 -37.74 -5.34
C THR A 190 -59.99 -37.54 -4.48
N LYS A 191 -60.60 -38.63 -4.01
CA LYS A 191 -61.68 -38.56 -3.03
C LYS A 191 -61.13 -38.23 -1.65
N LEU A 192 -61.29 -36.98 -1.24
CA LEU A 192 -60.95 -36.46 0.08
C LEU A 192 -62.24 -36.11 0.84
N ASP A 193 -62.24 -36.30 2.17
CA ASP A 193 -63.24 -35.68 3.03
C ASP A 193 -63.01 -34.15 3.17
N SER A 194 -63.95 -33.44 3.79
CA SER A 194 -63.88 -31.98 3.93
C SER A 194 -62.63 -31.50 4.67
N THR A 195 -62.23 -32.23 5.71
CA THR A 195 -61.09 -31.86 6.57
C THR A 195 -59.77 -32.14 5.85
N GLN A 196 -59.67 -33.28 5.15
CA GLN A 196 -58.52 -33.63 4.32
C GLN A 196 -58.32 -32.64 3.18
N ARG A 197 -59.41 -32.19 2.53
CA ARG A 197 -59.34 -31.16 1.49
C ARG A 197 -58.78 -29.85 2.03
N GLU A 198 -59.28 -29.36 3.16
CA GLU A 198 -58.74 -28.15 3.81
C GLU A 198 -57.24 -28.28 4.11
N TYR A 199 -56.78 -29.45 4.59
CA TYR A 199 -55.35 -29.67 4.84
C TYR A 199 -54.51 -29.60 3.57
N VAL A 200 -54.95 -30.23 2.47
CA VAL A 200 -54.19 -30.23 1.20
C VAL A 200 -54.17 -28.83 0.58
N GLU A 201 -55.27 -28.08 0.65
CA GLU A 201 -55.34 -26.68 0.20
C GLU A 201 -54.42 -25.77 1.03
N ALA A 202 -54.35 -25.97 2.35
CA ALA A 202 -53.43 -25.26 3.23
C ALA A 202 -51.96 -25.54 2.91
N ILE A 203 -51.63 -26.81 2.61
CA ILE A 203 -50.29 -27.23 2.18
C ILE A 203 -49.90 -26.55 0.86
N GLN A 204 -50.81 -26.57 -0.13
CA GLN A 204 -50.61 -25.94 -1.44
C GLN A 204 -50.33 -24.43 -1.30
N SER A 205 -51.18 -23.73 -0.55
CA SER A 205 -51.05 -22.30 -0.29
C SER A 205 -49.72 -21.96 0.40
N SER A 206 -49.36 -22.73 1.43
CA SER A 206 -48.09 -22.55 2.15
C SER A 206 -46.88 -22.74 1.25
N ALA A 207 -46.89 -23.76 0.38
CA ALA A 207 -45.83 -24.02 -0.57
C ALA A 207 -45.62 -22.85 -1.56
N MET A 208 -46.71 -22.27 -2.08
CA MET A 208 -46.65 -21.10 -2.95
C MET A 208 -46.11 -19.86 -2.23
N ILE A 209 -46.53 -19.61 -0.99
CA ILE A 209 -46.02 -18.49 -0.20
C ILE A 209 -44.51 -18.63 0.03
N THR A 210 -44.04 -19.82 0.40
CA THR A 210 -42.60 -20.05 0.63
C THR A 210 -41.77 -19.84 -0.63
N LEU A 211 -42.22 -20.35 -1.79
CA LEU A 211 -41.51 -20.12 -3.06
C LEU A 211 -41.42 -18.63 -3.40
N ASN A 212 -42.50 -17.86 -3.21
CA ASN A 212 -42.49 -16.41 -3.44
C ASN A 212 -41.51 -15.67 -2.51
N ILE A 213 -41.41 -16.07 -1.24
CA ILE A 213 -40.43 -15.50 -0.30
C ILE A 213 -39.01 -15.78 -0.76
N ILE A 214 -38.72 -17.01 -1.18
CA ILE A 214 -37.40 -17.41 -1.68
C ILE A 214 -37.02 -16.61 -2.93
N ASP A 215 -37.94 -16.49 -3.89
CA ASP A 215 -37.72 -15.71 -5.11
C ASP A 215 -37.49 -14.22 -4.79
N GLY A 216 -38.19 -13.67 -3.79
CA GLY A 216 -37.96 -12.31 -3.28
C GLY A 216 -36.57 -12.10 -2.68
N ILE A 217 -36.08 -13.05 -1.88
CA ILE A 217 -34.72 -12.99 -1.29
C ILE A 217 -33.65 -13.05 -2.40
N LEU A 218 -33.85 -13.90 -3.41
CA LEU A 218 -32.98 -13.99 -4.57
C LEU A 218 -32.92 -12.68 -5.36
N ALA A 219 -34.08 -12.07 -5.64
CA ALA A 219 -34.17 -10.81 -6.34
C ALA A 219 -33.44 -9.69 -5.58
N PHE A 220 -33.63 -9.62 -4.26
CA PHE A 220 -32.92 -8.67 -3.40
C PHE A 220 -31.39 -8.88 -3.43
N SER A 221 -30.93 -10.13 -3.46
CA SER A 221 -29.49 -10.43 -3.55
C SER A 221 -28.86 -10.02 -4.87
N LYS A 222 -29.61 -9.96 -5.98
CA LYS A 222 -29.12 -9.52 -7.29
C LYS A 222 -29.09 -8.01 -7.45
N VAL A 223 -30.07 -7.28 -6.92
CA VAL A 223 -30.17 -5.81 -7.06
C VAL A 223 -28.96 -5.06 -6.47
N ARG A 224 -28.28 -5.64 -5.47
CA ARG A 224 -27.08 -5.03 -4.88
C ARG A 224 -25.82 -5.16 -5.75
N MET A 225 -25.89 -5.89 -6.86
CA MET A 225 -24.75 -6.20 -7.75
C MET A 225 -24.77 -5.42 -9.08
N ASP A 226 -25.86 -4.74 -9.42
CA ASP A 226 -25.92 -3.88 -10.61
C ASP A 226 -25.52 -2.43 -10.24
N PRO A 227 -24.56 -1.82 -10.96
CA PRO A 227 -24.07 -0.46 -10.70
C PRO A 227 -25.08 0.66 -11.04
#